data_AF-A0A366WV05-F1
#
_entry.id   AF-A0A366WV05-F1
#
_cell.length_a   1.000
_cell.length_b   1.000
_cell.length_c   1.000
_cell.angle_alpha   90.00
_cell.angle_beta   90.00
_cell.angle_gamma   90.00
#
_symmetry.space_group_name_H-M   'P 1'
#
loop_
_entity.id
_entity.type
_entity.pdbx_description
1 polymer ?
#
loop_
_entity_poly.entity_id
_entity_poly.type
_entity_poly.pdbx_seq_one_letter_code
_entity_poly.pdbx_strand_id
1 'polypeptide(L)'
;MNDQSRASARSGGRSARRAARAAALPDHLRPIRPGLEGGALNLLSQQDMERIHSGALDALEQIGLADAPPSGIEYLVNAGCSLGEDGRIRFPRALVEDTLAKANRSVVLYSRDGKTDLDLSGTKVHYGTAGAAVSMVDVHGRNYRDSTVQDLHDAARICNHLDNIHFVQRPMVCRDIPDNREMDLNTIYACTSGTFKHIGTSFTEPSYVKPALEMLHTIAGGEDKWRERPFMSNSNCFVVPPMKFATEACEVMEECIKGGMPVLLLSAGMAGATAPSTLAGAIMQATAECLAGLVYVNAVKPGHPAIMGTWPFGLDLRTGAMTVGSGEQALLSAGCAQMHRFYDLPGGAAAGATDSKLPDMQAGWEQMCSAVMTGLSGLNMVYEAAGMHASLLGFCHESLILSDDLLGQAMRCVRGIEVSDETLALSQIAEVCLGGTGHYLGTEQTLSRMQADYVYPTLGDRTSPKEWAELDKPDLIEKAIAKKEAILAERSPARFDADLDAQLRAQFNIHLPT
;
A
#
# COMPACT_ATOMS: atom_id res chain seq x y z
N MET A 1 66.07 -10.80 32.19
CA MET A 1 65.34 -9.53 32.46
C MET A 1 65.66 -8.60 31.30
N ASN A 2 64.76 -8.15 30.44
CA ASN A 2 63.33 -7.95 30.60
C ASN A 2 62.53 -8.48 29.38
N ASP A 3 61.39 -9.04 29.75
CA ASP A 3 60.29 -9.53 28.93
C ASP A 3 59.45 -8.34 28.47
N GLN A 4 59.24 -8.18 27.16
CA GLN A 4 58.23 -7.29 26.60
C GLN A 4 57.22 -8.15 25.85
N SER A 5 56.12 -8.44 26.57
CA SER A 5 54.93 -9.11 26.09
C SER A 5 54.37 -8.42 24.85
N ARG A 6 54.30 -9.17 23.74
CA ARG A 6 53.51 -8.82 22.56
C ARG A 6 52.03 -8.74 22.95
N ALA A 7 51.47 -7.52 22.97
CA ALA A 7 50.03 -7.33 23.08
C ALA A 7 49.34 -7.96 21.87
N SER A 8 48.54 -9.00 22.10
CA SER A 8 47.69 -9.60 21.07
C SER A 8 46.67 -8.57 20.58
N ALA A 9 46.75 -8.20 19.30
CA ALA A 9 45.75 -7.36 18.66
C ALA A 9 44.37 -8.06 18.72
N ARG A 10 43.43 -7.45 19.44
CA ARG A 10 42.02 -7.88 19.56
C ARG A 10 41.27 -7.69 18.22
N SER A 11 41.49 -8.58 17.26
CA SER A 11 40.70 -8.67 16.02
C SER A 11 39.23 -9.04 16.31
N GLY A 12 38.97 -9.76 17.40
CA GLY A 12 37.63 -10.18 17.82
C GLY A 12 36.68 -9.04 18.25
N GLY A 13 37.20 -7.88 18.65
CA GLY A 13 36.35 -6.77 19.10
C GLY A 13 35.64 -6.05 17.95
N ARG A 14 36.23 -6.02 16.75
CA ARG A 14 35.60 -5.39 15.57
C ARG A 14 34.55 -6.29 14.93
N SER A 15 34.81 -7.59 14.86
CA SER A 15 33.81 -8.58 14.41
C SER A 15 32.66 -8.70 15.40
N ALA A 16 32.92 -8.75 16.71
CA ALA A 16 31.86 -8.77 17.73
C ALA A 16 31.00 -7.49 17.71
N ARG A 17 31.60 -6.31 17.50
CA ARG A 17 30.84 -5.05 17.33
C ARG A 17 30.07 -4.99 16.02
N ARG A 18 30.58 -5.57 14.93
CA ARG A 18 29.83 -5.72 13.67
C ARG A 18 28.65 -6.68 13.84
N ALA A 19 28.84 -7.81 14.52
CA ALA A 19 27.78 -8.78 14.81
C ALA A 19 26.72 -8.22 15.76
N ALA A 20 27.11 -7.51 16.81
CA ALA A 20 26.17 -6.84 17.73
C ALA A 20 25.38 -5.71 17.07
N ARG A 21 25.96 -5.03 16.06
CA ARG A 21 25.25 -4.03 15.23
C ARG A 21 24.39 -4.65 14.12
N ALA A 22 24.65 -5.91 13.77
CA ALA A 22 23.84 -6.69 12.83
C ALA A 22 22.67 -7.41 13.51
N ALA A 23 22.62 -7.43 14.85
CA ALA A 23 21.47 -7.92 15.59
C ALA A 23 20.28 -6.95 15.40
N ALA A 24 19.09 -7.50 15.20
CA ALA A 24 17.87 -6.71 15.05
C ALA A 24 17.67 -5.81 16.28
N LEU A 25 17.37 -4.54 16.04
CA LEU A 25 16.97 -3.62 17.09
C LEU A 25 15.63 -4.05 17.68
N PRO A 26 15.42 -3.89 19.00
CA PRO A 26 14.08 -3.91 19.56
C PRO A 26 13.15 -2.97 18.79
N ASP A 27 11.90 -3.36 18.55
CA ASP A 27 11.00 -2.61 17.65
C ASP A 27 10.82 -1.13 18.02
N HIS A 28 10.82 -0.81 19.31
CA HIS A 28 10.70 0.56 19.81
C HIS A 28 11.92 1.45 19.49
N LEU A 29 13.09 0.84 19.20
CA LEU A 29 14.31 1.54 18.80
C LEU A 29 14.48 1.61 17.28
N ARG A 30 13.62 0.93 16.50
CA ARG A 30 13.71 0.96 15.04
C ARG A 30 13.43 2.36 14.52
N PRO A 31 14.21 2.85 13.54
CA PRO A 31 14.04 4.19 13.01
C PRO A 31 12.74 4.37 12.23
N ILE A 32 12.18 3.27 11.72
CA ILE A 32 10.97 3.19 10.91
C ILE A 32 10.21 1.91 11.28
N ARG A 33 8.89 1.95 11.10
CA ARG A 33 7.95 0.85 11.40
C ARG A 33 6.61 1.10 10.70
N PRO A 34 5.77 0.08 10.47
CA PRO A 34 4.41 0.28 9.98
C PRO A 34 3.61 1.20 10.90
N GLY A 35 2.74 2.03 10.30
CA GLY A 35 1.82 2.88 11.05
C GLY A 35 2.47 4.07 11.74
N LEU A 36 3.59 4.60 11.22
CA LEU A 36 4.08 5.91 11.64
C LEU A 36 3.04 6.98 11.32
N GLU A 37 2.87 7.94 12.23
CA GLU A 37 1.94 9.05 12.06
C GLU A 37 2.47 10.05 11.03
N GLY A 38 1.73 10.21 9.94
CA GLY A 38 1.93 11.29 8.98
C GLY A 38 1.07 12.51 9.31
N GLY A 39 0.81 13.34 8.29
CA GLY A 39 -0.07 14.53 8.39
C GLY A 39 0.66 15.86 8.63
N ALA A 40 2.00 15.86 8.58
CA ALA A 40 2.83 17.06 8.68
C ALA A 40 2.72 17.96 7.43
N LEU A 41 2.42 17.39 6.25
CA LEU A 41 2.26 18.13 5.01
C LEU A 41 0.78 18.43 4.76
N ASN A 42 0.44 19.73 4.72
CA ASN A 42 -0.88 20.21 4.34
C ASN A 42 -0.79 21.05 3.04
N LEU A 43 -1.38 20.55 1.96
CA LEU A 43 -1.44 21.20 0.63
C LEU A 43 -2.69 22.07 0.48
N LEU A 44 -3.80 21.63 1.09
CA LEU A 44 -5.08 22.32 1.13
C LEU A 44 -5.23 23.04 2.47
N SER A 45 -5.73 24.28 2.43
CA SER A 45 -6.17 24.97 3.64
C SER A 45 -7.51 24.38 4.13
N GLN A 46 -7.88 24.69 5.38
CA GLN A 46 -9.18 24.32 5.92
C GLN A 46 -10.34 24.80 5.04
N GLN A 47 -10.26 26.04 4.54
CA GLN A 47 -11.27 26.61 3.65
C GLN A 47 -11.34 25.87 2.30
N ASP A 48 -10.21 25.39 1.77
CA ASP A 48 -10.20 24.64 0.51
C ASP A 48 -10.82 23.26 0.68
N MET A 49 -10.56 22.58 1.80
CA MET A 49 -11.19 21.30 2.12
C MET A 49 -12.72 21.45 2.27
N GLU A 50 -13.18 22.50 2.94
CA GLU A 50 -14.62 22.82 3.07
C GLU A 50 -15.28 23.09 1.71
N ARG A 51 -14.57 23.76 0.78
CA ARG A 51 -15.05 23.97 -0.59
C ARG A 51 -15.15 22.67 -1.38
N ILE A 52 -14.15 21.81 -1.26
CA ILE A 52 -14.17 20.48 -1.90
C ILE A 52 -15.33 19.65 -1.34
N HIS A 53 -15.51 19.63 -0.02
CA HIS A 53 -16.62 18.95 0.63
C HIS A 53 -17.98 19.47 0.15
N SER A 54 -18.21 20.79 0.19
CA SER A 54 -19.45 21.38 -0.29
C SER A 54 -19.71 21.06 -1.77
N GLY A 55 -18.68 21.11 -2.61
CA GLY A 55 -18.78 20.75 -4.02
C GLY A 55 -19.13 19.27 -4.24
N ALA A 56 -18.57 18.37 -3.42
CA ALA A 56 -18.89 16.95 -3.46
C ALA A 56 -20.36 16.71 -3.08
N LEU A 57 -20.86 17.41 -2.06
CA LEU A 57 -22.27 17.37 -1.66
C LEU A 57 -23.20 17.94 -2.76
N ASP A 58 -22.83 19.06 -3.40
CA ASP A 58 -23.56 19.61 -4.54
C ASP A 58 -23.65 18.61 -5.70
N ALA A 59 -22.53 17.96 -6.03
CA ALA A 59 -22.47 16.95 -7.08
C ALA A 59 -23.39 15.76 -6.77
N LEU A 60 -23.41 15.28 -5.52
CA LEU A 60 -24.24 14.15 -5.11
C LEU A 60 -25.74 14.47 -5.07
N GLU A 61 -26.10 15.66 -4.61
CA GLU A 61 -27.50 16.10 -4.49
C GLU A 61 -28.11 16.46 -5.85
N GLN A 62 -27.36 17.17 -6.71
CA GLN A 62 -27.89 17.73 -7.96
C GLN A 62 -27.67 16.79 -9.14
N ILE A 63 -26.48 16.17 -9.23
CA ILE A 63 -26.08 15.32 -10.36
C ILE A 63 -26.36 13.85 -10.05
N GLY A 64 -25.87 13.37 -8.90
CA GLY A 64 -26.03 11.97 -8.49
C GLY A 64 -25.31 10.96 -9.40
N LEU A 65 -25.52 9.68 -9.12
CA LEU A 65 -24.88 8.57 -9.84
C LEU A 65 -25.89 7.80 -10.70
N ALA A 66 -25.51 7.43 -11.91
CA ALA A 66 -26.33 6.59 -12.79
C ALA A 66 -25.98 5.10 -12.64
N ASP A 67 -26.75 4.24 -13.30
CA ASP A 67 -26.44 2.81 -13.51
C ASP A 67 -26.34 1.98 -12.21
N ALA A 68 -27.07 2.38 -11.16
CA ALA A 68 -27.17 1.57 -9.93
C ALA A 68 -27.83 0.21 -10.24
N PRO A 69 -27.32 -0.92 -9.71
CA PRO A 69 -28.00 -2.21 -9.85
C PRO A 69 -29.38 -2.16 -9.16
N PRO A 70 -30.35 -3.01 -9.55
CA PRO A 70 -31.67 -3.04 -8.93
C PRO A 70 -31.64 -3.17 -7.40
N SER A 71 -30.75 -4.02 -6.86
CA SER A 71 -30.53 -4.15 -5.41
C SER A 71 -29.99 -2.85 -4.80
N GLY A 72 -29.06 -2.19 -5.48
CA GLY A 72 -28.50 -0.90 -5.07
C GLY A 72 -29.52 0.22 -5.03
N ILE A 73 -30.43 0.28 -6.00
CA ILE A 73 -31.56 1.22 -5.99
C ILE A 73 -32.40 0.98 -4.73
N GLU A 74 -32.74 -0.28 -4.42
CA GLU A 74 -33.51 -0.62 -3.23
C GLU A 74 -32.79 -0.20 -1.94
N TYR A 75 -31.51 -0.57 -1.76
CA TYR A 75 -30.72 -0.17 -0.59
C TYR A 75 -30.65 1.34 -0.42
N LEU A 76 -30.31 2.06 -1.49
CA LEU A 76 -30.10 3.51 -1.43
C LEU A 76 -31.40 4.28 -1.24
N VAL A 77 -32.49 3.90 -1.92
CA VAL A 77 -33.80 4.55 -1.74
C VAL A 77 -34.34 4.29 -0.33
N ASN A 78 -34.20 3.07 0.20
CA ASN A 78 -34.58 2.77 1.58
C ASN A 78 -33.75 3.54 2.61
N ALA A 79 -32.49 3.88 2.29
CA ALA A 79 -31.65 4.73 3.12
C ALA A 79 -32.01 6.23 3.02
N GLY A 80 -32.83 6.64 2.05
CA GLY A 80 -33.29 8.03 1.87
C GLY A 80 -32.75 8.74 0.62
N CYS A 81 -32.04 8.05 -0.26
CA CYS A 81 -31.73 8.58 -1.59
C CYS A 81 -33.00 8.62 -2.47
N SER A 82 -32.94 9.39 -3.56
CA SER A 82 -34.02 9.45 -4.54
C SER A 82 -33.56 9.01 -5.92
N LEU A 83 -34.31 8.11 -6.56
CA LEU A 83 -34.16 7.80 -7.98
C LEU A 83 -34.91 8.87 -8.80
N GLY A 84 -34.18 9.67 -9.56
CA GLY A 84 -34.78 10.67 -10.45
C GLY A 84 -35.32 10.08 -11.75
N GLU A 85 -36.13 10.87 -12.45
CA GLU A 85 -36.71 10.51 -13.76
C GLU A 85 -35.64 10.26 -14.84
N ASP A 86 -34.45 10.82 -14.67
CA ASP A 86 -33.27 10.61 -15.52
C ASP A 86 -32.49 9.32 -15.17
N GLY A 87 -33.00 8.50 -14.27
CA GLY A 87 -32.39 7.25 -13.85
C GLY A 87 -31.19 7.40 -12.90
N ARG A 88 -30.95 8.62 -12.37
CA ARG A 88 -29.83 8.88 -11.45
C ARG A 88 -30.27 8.86 -9.99
N ILE A 89 -29.49 8.18 -9.15
CA ILE A 89 -29.62 8.21 -7.69
C ILE A 89 -28.97 9.49 -7.16
N ARG A 90 -29.78 10.31 -6.49
CA ARG A 90 -29.35 11.54 -5.81
C ARG A 90 -29.31 11.33 -4.31
N PHE A 91 -28.31 11.92 -3.67
CA PHE A 91 -28.03 11.75 -2.24
C PHE A 91 -28.29 13.07 -1.53
N PRO A 92 -29.31 13.14 -0.66
CA PRO A 92 -29.53 14.34 0.15
C PRO A 92 -28.31 14.63 1.03
N ARG A 93 -27.95 15.91 1.17
CA ARG A 93 -26.80 16.34 2.00
C ARG A 93 -26.84 15.79 3.41
N ALA A 94 -28.01 15.89 4.06
CA ALA A 94 -28.22 15.41 5.42
C ALA A 94 -28.00 13.89 5.55
N LEU A 95 -28.30 13.10 4.52
CA LEU A 95 -28.04 11.66 4.53
C LEU A 95 -26.54 11.36 4.46
N VAL A 96 -25.80 12.10 3.63
CA VAL A 96 -24.34 11.95 3.53
C VAL A 96 -23.69 12.33 4.86
N GLU A 97 -24.10 13.45 5.47
CA GLU A 97 -23.60 13.93 6.76
C GLU A 97 -23.94 12.97 7.92
N ASP A 98 -25.16 12.43 7.97
CA ASP A 98 -25.55 11.38 8.96
C ASP A 98 -24.71 10.10 8.78
N THR A 99 -24.47 9.72 7.53
CA THR A 99 -23.62 8.56 7.21
C THR A 99 -22.20 8.79 7.67
N LEU A 100 -21.63 9.96 7.43
CA LEU A 100 -20.31 10.34 7.92
C LEU A 100 -20.25 10.26 9.46
N ALA A 101 -21.30 10.71 10.16
CA ALA A 101 -21.33 10.65 11.62
C ALA A 101 -21.26 9.20 12.16
N LYS A 102 -21.97 8.25 11.55
CA LYS A 102 -22.04 6.84 12.00
C LYS A 102 -21.00 5.90 11.38
N ALA A 103 -20.26 6.35 10.37
CA ALA A 103 -19.26 5.54 9.69
C ALA A 103 -18.17 5.03 10.66
N ASN A 104 -17.64 3.84 10.37
CA ASN A 104 -16.60 3.22 11.17
C ASN A 104 -15.23 3.90 10.91
N ARG A 105 -14.65 4.50 11.95
CA ARG A 105 -13.36 5.21 11.91
C ARG A 105 -12.18 4.38 12.38
N SER A 106 -12.45 3.26 13.06
CA SER A 106 -11.44 2.41 13.69
C SER A 106 -11.35 1.09 12.93
N VAL A 107 -10.85 1.16 11.70
CA VAL A 107 -10.64 0.00 10.85
C VAL A 107 -9.26 -0.59 11.12
N VAL A 108 -9.24 -1.88 11.46
CA VAL A 108 -8.02 -2.69 11.52
C VAL A 108 -8.08 -3.72 10.40
N LEU A 109 -7.02 -3.80 9.60
CA LEU A 109 -6.84 -4.83 8.60
C LEU A 109 -5.94 -5.92 9.15
N TYR A 110 -6.47 -7.13 9.26
CA TYR A 110 -5.79 -8.20 9.98
C TYR A 110 -4.77 -8.94 9.09
N SER A 111 -3.67 -9.32 9.70
CA SER A 111 -2.73 -10.31 9.17
C SER A 111 -3.21 -11.72 9.55
N ARG A 112 -2.84 -12.73 8.74
CA ARG A 112 -3.24 -14.12 8.98
C ARG A 112 -2.63 -14.71 10.25
N ASP A 113 -1.44 -14.26 10.65
CA ASP A 113 -0.77 -14.72 11.87
C ASP A 113 -0.90 -13.75 13.06
N GLY A 114 -1.57 -12.60 12.86
CA GLY A 114 -1.83 -11.59 13.87
C GLY A 114 -0.64 -10.74 14.30
N LYS A 115 0.48 -10.78 13.57
CA LYS A 115 1.70 -10.01 13.93
C LYS A 115 1.83 -8.69 13.19
N THR A 116 1.22 -8.56 12.02
CA THR A 116 1.35 -7.37 11.16
C THR A 116 -0.02 -6.78 10.83
N ASP A 117 -0.90 -6.73 11.83
CA ASP A 117 -2.20 -6.06 11.71
C ASP A 117 -1.99 -4.56 11.45
N LEU A 118 -2.80 -3.99 10.57
CA LEU A 118 -2.70 -2.59 10.18
C LEU A 118 -3.82 -1.79 10.82
N ASP A 119 -3.45 -0.93 11.75
CA ASP A 119 -4.34 0.07 12.31
C ASP A 119 -4.41 1.27 11.36
N LEU A 120 -5.60 1.54 10.81
CA LEU A 120 -5.86 2.63 9.87
C LEU A 120 -6.44 3.88 10.55
N SER A 121 -6.40 3.97 11.88
CA SER A 121 -6.85 5.15 12.62
C SER A 121 -5.93 6.36 12.40
N GLY A 122 -6.52 7.55 12.46
CA GLY A 122 -5.79 8.81 12.36
C GLY A 122 -4.96 8.89 11.07
N THR A 123 -3.67 9.17 11.21
CA THR A 123 -2.74 9.37 10.08
C THR A 123 -1.67 8.28 9.98
N LYS A 124 -1.93 7.09 10.53
CA LYS A 124 -1.00 5.97 10.51
C LYS A 124 -0.80 5.47 9.08
N VAL A 125 0.42 5.63 8.55
CA VAL A 125 0.75 5.34 7.15
C VAL A 125 1.22 3.90 6.97
N HIS A 126 0.67 3.25 5.95
CA HIS A 126 1.09 1.92 5.52
C HIS A 126 1.32 1.87 4.00
N TYR A 127 2.43 1.30 3.58
CA TYR A 127 2.77 1.13 2.17
C TYR A 127 2.53 -0.31 1.74
N GLY A 128 2.06 -0.53 0.51
CA GLY A 128 1.85 -1.87 0.00
C GLY A 128 1.89 -1.93 -1.52
N THR A 129 1.77 -3.15 -2.05
CA THR A 129 1.57 -3.35 -3.48
C THR A 129 0.16 -2.95 -3.89
N ALA A 130 -0.15 -2.94 -5.19
CA ALA A 130 -1.49 -2.98 -5.80
C ALA A 130 -1.34 -2.88 -7.34
N GLY A 131 -2.41 -2.50 -8.05
CA GLY A 131 -2.41 -2.08 -9.46
C GLY A 131 -2.80 -3.14 -10.49
N ALA A 132 -2.81 -4.42 -10.12
CA ALA A 132 -3.28 -5.51 -10.99
C ALA A 132 -2.70 -5.47 -12.42
N ALA A 133 -1.38 -5.27 -12.54
CA ALA A 133 -0.67 -5.27 -13.80
C ALA A 133 -0.93 -6.55 -14.62
N VAL A 134 -0.91 -6.40 -15.94
CA VAL A 134 -1.15 -7.51 -16.88
C VAL A 134 0.14 -8.15 -17.39
N SER A 135 1.30 -7.59 -17.03
CA SER A 135 2.60 -8.05 -17.51
C SER A 135 3.64 -8.01 -16.40
N MET A 136 4.63 -8.88 -16.52
CA MET A 136 5.87 -8.83 -15.76
C MET A 136 6.96 -8.13 -16.57
N VAL A 137 7.76 -7.32 -15.90
CA VAL A 137 8.99 -6.74 -16.43
C VAL A 137 10.08 -7.80 -16.43
N ASP A 138 10.64 -8.10 -17.61
CA ASP A 138 11.89 -8.85 -17.73
C ASP A 138 13.06 -7.86 -17.76
N VAL A 139 13.74 -7.73 -16.62
CA VAL A 139 14.85 -6.78 -16.45
C VAL A 139 16.05 -7.16 -17.33
N HIS A 140 16.36 -8.45 -17.47
CA HIS A 140 17.50 -8.92 -18.27
C HIS A 140 17.25 -8.75 -19.76
N GLY A 141 16.09 -9.22 -20.24
CA GLY A 141 15.71 -9.15 -21.65
C GLY A 141 15.16 -7.79 -22.06
N ARG A 142 14.94 -6.88 -21.10
CA ARG A 142 14.35 -5.54 -21.31
C ARG A 142 13.02 -5.58 -22.07
N ASN A 143 12.19 -6.55 -21.73
CA ASN A 143 10.91 -6.80 -22.40
C ASN A 143 9.80 -7.04 -21.36
N TYR A 144 8.60 -7.33 -21.85
CA TYR A 144 7.42 -7.60 -21.05
C TYR A 144 6.87 -8.96 -21.45
N ARG A 145 6.46 -9.75 -20.46
CA ARG A 145 5.75 -11.00 -20.65
C ARG A 145 4.48 -11.03 -19.82
N ASP A 146 3.60 -11.94 -20.15
CA ASP A 146 2.40 -12.19 -19.36
C ASP A 146 2.75 -12.58 -17.93
N SER A 147 1.98 -12.06 -16.98
CA SER A 147 2.05 -12.45 -15.57
C SER A 147 1.30 -13.75 -15.31
N THR A 148 1.82 -14.55 -14.39
CA THR A 148 1.33 -15.89 -14.05
C THR A 148 0.91 -15.99 -12.59
N VAL A 149 0.24 -17.08 -12.19
CA VAL A 149 -0.04 -17.38 -10.78
C VAL A 149 1.25 -17.55 -9.95
N GLN A 150 2.30 -18.10 -10.58
CA GLN A 150 3.61 -18.23 -9.94
C GLN A 150 4.23 -16.85 -9.66
N ASP A 151 4.14 -15.91 -10.60
CA ASP A 151 4.64 -14.54 -10.40
C ASP A 151 3.94 -13.82 -9.24
N LEU A 152 2.63 -14.02 -9.12
CA LEU A 152 1.83 -13.47 -8.02
C LEU A 152 2.26 -14.08 -6.68
N HIS A 153 2.39 -15.40 -6.61
CA HIS A 153 2.86 -16.10 -5.42
C HIS A 153 4.29 -15.65 -5.02
N ASP A 154 5.17 -15.48 -6.00
CA ASP A 154 6.55 -15.01 -5.77
C ASP A 154 6.59 -13.56 -5.29
N ALA A 155 5.71 -12.69 -5.82
CA ALA A 155 5.56 -11.34 -5.28
C ALA A 155 5.09 -11.35 -3.81
N ALA A 156 4.12 -12.19 -3.46
CA ALA A 156 3.65 -12.35 -2.08
C ALA A 156 4.76 -12.87 -1.16
N ARG A 157 5.54 -13.86 -1.61
CA ARG A 157 6.71 -14.38 -0.88
C ARG A 157 7.76 -13.32 -0.65
N ILE A 158 8.13 -12.58 -1.70
CA ILE A 158 9.09 -11.47 -1.59
C ILE A 158 8.55 -10.46 -0.56
N CYS A 159 7.30 -10.03 -0.68
CA CYS A 159 6.69 -9.10 0.27
C CYS A 159 6.76 -9.61 1.71
N ASN A 160 6.60 -10.90 1.97
CA ASN A 160 6.68 -11.47 3.32
C ASN A 160 8.07 -11.25 3.97
N HIS A 161 9.13 -11.12 3.18
CA HIS A 161 10.51 -10.89 3.66
C HIS A 161 10.90 -9.41 3.75
N LEU A 162 10.09 -8.48 3.22
CA LEU A 162 10.41 -7.05 3.18
C LEU A 162 9.72 -6.32 4.33
N ASP A 163 10.45 -5.48 5.06
CA ASP A 163 9.96 -4.84 6.28
C ASP A 163 9.08 -3.62 5.97
N ASN A 164 9.39 -2.92 4.88
CA ASN A 164 8.79 -1.61 4.56
C ASN A 164 7.61 -1.71 3.59
N ILE A 165 7.11 -2.93 3.36
CA ILE A 165 5.90 -3.22 2.58
C ILE A 165 4.92 -3.92 3.52
N HIS A 166 3.87 -3.25 3.96
CA HIS A 166 3.05 -3.68 5.10
C HIS A 166 1.84 -4.54 4.71
N PHE A 167 1.37 -4.47 3.47
CA PHE A 167 0.28 -5.30 2.93
C PHE A 167 0.53 -5.72 1.48
N VAL A 168 -0.22 -6.73 1.02
CA VAL A 168 -0.16 -7.25 -0.35
C VAL A 168 -1.54 -7.17 -1.00
N GLN A 169 -1.84 -6.03 -1.61
CA GLN A 169 -2.96 -5.94 -2.55
C GLN A 169 -2.52 -6.52 -3.90
N ARG A 170 -3.35 -7.36 -4.53
CA ARG A 170 -3.01 -8.10 -5.77
C ARG A 170 -2.27 -7.20 -6.78
N PRO A 171 -0.96 -7.41 -7.00
CA PRO A 171 -0.19 -6.51 -7.86
C PRO A 171 -0.23 -6.85 -9.35
N MET A 172 -0.62 -8.07 -9.70
CA MET A 172 -0.76 -8.53 -11.09
C MET A 172 -1.91 -9.52 -11.25
N VAL A 173 -2.45 -9.60 -12.46
CA VAL A 173 -3.46 -10.59 -12.87
C VAL A 173 -2.77 -11.88 -13.32
N CYS A 174 -3.29 -13.05 -12.95
CA CYS A 174 -2.76 -14.35 -13.37
C CYS A 174 -3.27 -14.70 -14.77
N ARG A 175 -2.58 -14.25 -15.83
CA ARG A 175 -3.03 -14.41 -17.22
C ARG A 175 -2.83 -15.82 -17.78
N ASP A 176 -2.16 -16.68 -17.04
CA ASP A 176 -2.03 -18.11 -17.31
C ASP A 176 -3.30 -18.91 -16.97
N ILE A 177 -4.28 -18.31 -16.30
CA ILE A 177 -5.56 -18.93 -15.92
C ILE A 177 -6.70 -18.26 -16.71
N PRO A 178 -7.24 -18.90 -17.76
CA PRO A 178 -8.28 -18.28 -18.61
C PRO A 178 -9.66 -18.16 -17.95
N ASP A 179 -9.99 -19.03 -16.99
CA ASP A 179 -11.27 -18.99 -16.28
C ASP A 179 -11.19 -17.96 -15.14
N ASN A 180 -12.00 -16.90 -15.23
CA ASN A 180 -11.96 -15.79 -14.27
C ASN A 180 -12.31 -16.21 -12.83
N ARG A 181 -13.17 -17.22 -12.65
CA ARG A 181 -13.50 -17.73 -11.32
C ARG A 181 -12.31 -18.46 -10.72
N GLU A 182 -11.68 -19.33 -11.50
CA GLU A 182 -10.45 -20.01 -11.08
C GLU A 182 -9.32 -19.01 -10.82
N MET A 183 -9.16 -17.99 -11.65
CA MET A 183 -8.17 -16.92 -11.47
C MET A 183 -8.37 -16.17 -10.15
N ASP A 184 -9.61 -15.80 -9.81
CA ASP A 184 -9.92 -15.13 -8.55
C ASP A 184 -9.63 -16.04 -7.34
N LEU A 185 -9.99 -17.32 -7.41
CA LEU A 185 -9.70 -18.29 -6.34
C LEU A 185 -8.20 -18.58 -6.20
N ASN A 186 -7.47 -18.69 -7.31
CA ASN A 186 -6.03 -18.90 -7.31
C ASN A 186 -5.25 -17.67 -6.86
N THR A 187 -5.80 -16.47 -7.08
CA THR A 187 -5.27 -15.24 -6.49
C THR A 187 -5.28 -15.33 -4.98
N ILE A 188 -6.42 -15.74 -4.38
CA ILE A 188 -6.52 -15.90 -2.92
C ILE A 188 -5.50 -16.91 -2.44
N TYR A 189 -5.48 -18.10 -3.04
CA TYR A 189 -4.57 -19.17 -2.67
C TYR A 189 -3.09 -18.71 -2.75
N ALA A 190 -2.67 -18.15 -3.89
CA ALA A 190 -1.30 -17.69 -4.12
C ALA A 190 -0.87 -16.59 -3.14
N CYS A 191 -1.72 -15.60 -2.88
CA CYS A 191 -1.39 -14.55 -1.92
C CYS A 191 -1.32 -15.10 -0.49
N THR A 192 -2.31 -15.89 -0.07
CA THR A 192 -2.39 -16.42 1.31
C THR A 192 -1.34 -17.47 1.62
N SER A 193 -0.89 -18.28 0.64
CA SER A 193 0.24 -19.21 0.82
C SER A 193 1.60 -18.52 0.69
N GLY A 194 1.65 -17.34 0.07
CA GLY A 194 2.87 -16.57 -0.14
C GLY A 194 3.22 -15.62 1.01
N THR A 195 2.23 -15.06 1.74
CA THR A 195 2.45 -14.11 2.83
C THR A 195 1.51 -14.30 4.02
N PHE A 196 1.93 -13.83 5.20
CA PHE A 196 1.06 -13.68 6.36
C PHE A 196 0.39 -12.30 6.44
N LYS A 197 0.91 -11.31 5.70
CA LYS A 197 0.41 -9.93 5.72
C LYS A 197 -1.04 -9.86 5.25
N HIS A 198 -1.73 -8.77 5.61
CA HIS A 198 -3.06 -8.52 5.06
C HIS A 198 -2.99 -8.51 3.53
N ILE A 199 -3.93 -9.20 2.89
CA ILE A 199 -4.02 -9.24 1.44
C ILE A 199 -5.26 -8.50 0.95
N GLY A 200 -5.33 -8.19 -0.33
CA GLY A 200 -6.60 -7.77 -0.91
C GLY A 200 -6.69 -8.07 -2.41
N THR A 201 -7.91 -8.22 -2.88
CA THR A 201 -8.23 -8.57 -4.27
C THR A 201 -9.59 -8.04 -4.68
N SER A 202 -9.85 -7.99 -5.98
CA SER A 202 -11.20 -7.83 -6.54
C SER A 202 -11.79 -9.19 -6.91
N PHE A 203 -13.10 -9.23 -7.15
CA PHE A 203 -13.79 -10.35 -7.76
C PHE A 203 -14.44 -9.89 -9.05
N THR A 204 -14.46 -10.77 -10.04
CA THR A 204 -15.00 -10.46 -11.37
C THR A 204 -16.53 -10.48 -11.37
N GLU A 205 -17.14 -11.43 -10.66
CA GLU A 205 -18.60 -11.65 -10.66
C GLU A 205 -19.13 -11.92 -9.24
N PRO A 206 -20.38 -11.52 -8.93
CA PRO A 206 -20.98 -11.74 -7.60
C PRO A 206 -21.01 -13.21 -7.21
N SER A 207 -21.25 -14.09 -8.17
CA SER A 207 -21.31 -15.55 -7.94
C SER A 207 -19.97 -16.16 -7.50
N TYR A 208 -18.85 -15.46 -7.68
CA TYR A 208 -17.52 -15.93 -7.31
C TYR A 208 -17.18 -15.63 -5.84
N VAL A 209 -17.89 -14.68 -5.22
CA VAL A 209 -17.67 -14.27 -3.83
C VAL A 209 -17.96 -15.41 -2.86
N LYS A 210 -19.03 -16.19 -3.08
CA LYS A 210 -19.38 -17.31 -2.21
C LYS A 210 -18.28 -18.39 -2.13
N PRO A 211 -17.80 -19.00 -3.24
CA PRO A 211 -16.71 -19.97 -3.16
C PRO A 211 -15.39 -19.35 -2.64
N ALA A 212 -15.15 -18.06 -2.88
CA ALA A 212 -14.02 -17.36 -2.29
C ALA A 212 -14.13 -17.26 -0.76
N LEU A 213 -15.31 -16.94 -0.22
CA LEU A 213 -15.57 -16.95 1.22
C LEU A 213 -15.42 -18.35 1.81
N GLU A 214 -15.88 -19.41 1.12
CA GLU A 214 -15.68 -20.80 1.54
C GLU A 214 -14.18 -21.15 1.67
N MET A 215 -13.36 -20.71 0.70
CA MET A 215 -11.90 -20.85 0.76
C MET A 215 -11.31 -20.09 1.96
N LEU A 216 -11.69 -18.82 2.15
CA LEU A 216 -11.19 -17.98 3.25
C LEU A 216 -11.60 -18.51 4.62
N HIS A 217 -12.83 -18.99 4.77
CA HIS A 217 -13.30 -19.64 5.99
C HIS A 217 -12.47 -20.90 6.28
N THR A 218 -12.16 -21.69 5.26
CA THR A 218 -11.31 -22.88 5.40
C THR A 218 -9.90 -22.49 5.86
N ILE A 219 -9.29 -21.46 5.25
CA ILE A 219 -7.98 -20.93 5.63
C ILE A 219 -7.98 -20.36 7.06
N ALA A 220 -9.05 -19.66 7.45
CA ALA A 220 -9.22 -19.12 8.81
C ALA A 220 -9.46 -20.22 9.85
N GLY A 221 -9.87 -21.41 9.42
CA GLY A 221 -10.29 -22.51 10.28
C GLY A 221 -11.72 -22.36 10.83
N GLY A 222 -12.59 -21.65 10.12
CA GLY A 222 -14.01 -21.41 10.44
C GLY A 222 -14.53 -20.05 9.96
N GLU A 223 -15.84 -19.95 9.69
CA GLU A 223 -16.49 -18.67 9.37
C GLU A 223 -16.47 -17.70 10.56
N ASP A 224 -16.63 -18.21 11.78
CA ASP A 224 -16.54 -17.45 13.03
C ASP A 224 -15.18 -16.75 13.16
N LYS A 225 -14.09 -17.48 12.92
CA LYS A 225 -12.72 -16.94 12.94
C LYS A 225 -12.47 -15.94 11.83
N TRP A 226 -12.97 -16.21 10.62
CA TRP A 226 -12.89 -15.26 9.51
C TRP A 226 -13.59 -13.94 9.85
N ARG A 227 -14.80 -13.99 10.41
CA ARG A 227 -15.57 -12.80 10.77
C ARG A 227 -14.95 -12.01 11.93
N GLU A 228 -14.27 -12.69 12.85
CA GLU A 228 -13.52 -12.04 13.93
C GLU A 228 -12.30 -11.28 13.40
N ARG A 229 -11.57 -11.88 12.44
CA ARG A 229 -10.29 -11.35 11.94
C ARG A 229 -10.15 -11.53 10.42
N PRO A 230 -10.90 -10.79 9.60
CA PRO A 230 -10.79 -10.91 8.15
C PRO A 230 -9.41 -10.43 7.68
N PHE A 231 -8.61 -11.36 7.17
CA PHE A 231 -7.25 -11.09 6.68
C PHE A 231 -7.16 -10.74 5.19
N MET A 232 -8.33 -10.53 4.57
CA MET A 232 -8.42 -10.05 3.20
C MET A 232 -9.47 -8.95 3.08
N SER A 233 -9.20 -7.95 2.25
CA SER A 233 -10.16 -6.90 1.85
C SER A 233 -10.54 -7.02 0.38
N ASN A 234 -11.76 -6.59 0.06
CA ASN A 234 -12.24 -6.48 -1.31
C ASN A 234 -11.87 -5.11 -1.87
N SER A 235 -11.06 -5.07 -2.92
CA SER A 235 -10.87 -3.87 -3.73
C SER A 235 -11.97 -3.77 -4.76
N ASN A 236 -12.85 -2.78 -4.58
CA ASN A 236 -14.08 -2.69 -5.32
C ASN A 236 -14.12 -1.42 -6.17
N CYS A 237 -14.05 -1.58 -7.49
CA CYS A 237 -14.29 -0.51 -8.46
C CYS A 237 -15.80 -0.30 -8.65
N PHE A 238 -16.52 -0.02 -7.56
CA PHE A 238 -17.97 0.14 -7.53
C PHE A 238 -18.46 1.32 -8.38
N VAL A 239 -17.56 2.21 -8.80
CA VAL A 239 -17.84 3.34 -9.68
C VAL A 239 -17.01 3.27 -10.95
N VAL A 240 -17.64 3.59 -12.07
CA VAL A 240 -16.99 3.94 -13.34
C VAL A 240 -17.08 5.46 -13.51
N PRO A 241 -15.99 6.21 -13.29
CA PRO A 241 -16.03 7.66 -13.43
C PRO A 241 -16.34 8.08 -14.88
N PRO A 242 -17.09 9.19 -15.09
CA PRO A 242 -17.62 10.07 -14.06
C PRO A 242 -19.01 9.64 -13.53
N MET A 243 -19.13 9.49 -12.22
CA MET A 243 -20.40 9.44 -11.47
C MET A 243 -21.39 8.38 -11.99
N LYS A 244 -20.92 7.15 -12.25
CA LYS A 244 -21.76 5.98 -12.58
C LYS A 244 -21.37 4.80 -11.71
N PHE A 245 -22.34 4.01 -11.28
CA PHE A 245 -22.06 2.74 -10.64
C PHE A 245 -21.60 1.70 -11.66
N ALA A 246 -20.69 0.83 -11.24
CA ALA A 246 -20.37 -0.40 -11.94
C ALA A 246 -21.28 -1.51 -11.39
N THR A 247 -22.36 -1.83 -12.10
CA THR A 247 -23.42 -2.75 -11.68
C THR A 247 -22.89 -4.04 -11.03
N GLU A 248 -22.05 -4.78 -11.76
CA GLU A 248 -21.52 -6.07 -11.30
C GLU A 248 -20.59 -5.90 -10.09
N ALA A 249 -19.79 -4.84 -10.06
CA ALA A 249 -18.89 -4.55 -8.93
C ALA A 249 -19.68 -4.16 -7.67
N CYS A 250 -20.78 -3.43 -7.81
CA CYS A 250 -21.69 -3.14 -6.71
C CYS A 250 -22.33 -4.41 -6.15
N GLU A 251 -22.79 -5.32 -7.00
CA GLU A 251 -23.33 -6.62 -6.56
C GLU A 251 -22.26 -7.49 -5.87
N VAL A 252 -21.02 -7.50 -6.37
CA VAL A 252 -19.86 -8.10 -5.69
C VAL A 252 -19.63 -7.46 -4.31
N MET A 253 -19.72 -6.12 -4.23
CA MET A 253 -19.53 -5.37 -2.99
C MET A 253 -20.55 -5.80 -1.93
N GLU A 254 -21.82 -5.90 -2.32
CA GLU A 254 -22.90 -6.34 -1.44
C GLU A 254 -22.62 -7.74 -0.85
N GLU A 255 -22.21 -8.69 -1.68
CA GLU A 255 -21.87 -10.05 -1.22
C GLU A 255 -20.63 -10.07 -0.31
N CYS A 256 -19.60 -9.26 -0.61
CA CYS A 256 -18.43 -9.10 0.25
C CYS A 256 -18.81 -8.53 1.63
N ILE A 257 -19.69 -7.53 1.67
CA ILE A 257 -20.20 -6.92 2.91
C ILE A 257 -20.95 -7.96 3.75
N LYS A 258 -21.84 -8.74 3.13
CA LYS A 258 -22.57 -9.85 3.79
C LYS A 258 -21.60 -10.91 4.32
N GLY A 259 -20.53 -11.19 3.59
CA GLY A 259 -19.43 -12.07 3.98
C GLY A 259 -18.53 -11.54 5.11
N GLY A 260 -18.68 -10.28 5.53
CA GLY A 260 -17.85 -9.67 6.57
C GLY A 260 -16.48 -9.19 6.10
N MET A 261 -16.26 -9.09 4.78
CA MET A 261 -15.00 -8.63 4.20
C MET A 261 -14.94 -7.09 4.21
N PRO A 262 -13.88 -6.45 4.72
CA PRO A 262 -13.66 -5.02 4.56
C PRO A 262 -13.63 -4.62 3.08
N VAL A 263 -14.15 -3.45 2.74
CA VAL A 263 -14.22 -2.98 1.34
C VAL A 263 -13.40 -1.71 1.13
N LEU A 264 -12.61 -1.69 0.07
CA LEU A 264 -11.96 -0.48 -0.45
C LEU A 264 -12.83 0.07 -1.59
N LEU A 265 -13.33 1.29 -1.41
CA LEU A 265 -14.23 1.97 -2.33
C LEU A 265 -13.44 2.74 -3.39
N LEU A 266 -13.18 2.12 -4.54
CA LEU A 266 -12.32 2.70 -5.58
C LEU A 266 -13.08 3.61 -6.54
N SER A 267 -12.62 4.85 -6.61
CA SER A 267 -13.00 5.87 -7.59
C SER A 267 -11.77 6.25 -8.43
N ALA A 268 -11.60 5.63 -9.59
CA ALA A 268 -10.40 5.72 -10.43
C ALA A 268 -10.60 6.63 -11.67
N GLY A 269 -10.77 7.94 -11.44
CA GLY A 269 -11.00 8.91 -12.53
C GLY A 269 -9.71 9.47 -13.11
N MET A 270 -9.60 9.60 -14.43
CA MET A 270 -8.46 10.25 -15.08
C MET A 270 -8.72 11.74 -15.24
N ALA A 271 -7.90 12.57 -14.60
CA ALA A 271 -7.98 14.03 -14.67
C ALA A 271 -7.81 14.51 -16.13
N GLY A 272 -8.86 15.13 -16.67
CA GLY A 272 -8.92 15.61 -18.05
C GLY A 272 -9.55 14.62 -19.04
N ALA A 273 -9.98 13.43 -18.58
CA ALA A 273 -10.73 12.47 -19.38
C ALA A 273 -12.04 12.04 -18.68
N THR A 274 -11.95 11.28 -17.60
CA THR A 274 -13.12 10.78 -16.83
C THR A 274 -13.32 11.49 -15.48
N ALA A 275 -12.46 12.46 -15.18
CA ALA A 275 -12.60 13.45 -14.11
C ALA A 275 -12.20 14.85 -14.64
N PRO A 276 -12.56 15.96 -13.97
CA PRO A 276 -12.11 17.29 -14.35
C PRO A 276 -10.58 17.37 -14.48
N SER A 277 -10.10 18.19 -15.41
CA SER A 277 -8.65 18.41 -15.62
C SER A 277 -7.98 19.17 -14.50
N THR A 278 -8.75 19.87 -13.65
CA THR A 278 -8.22 20.60 -12.50
C THR A 278 -8.04 19.68 -11.31
N LEU A 279 -6.92 19.80 -10.59
CA LEU A 279 -6.61 18.92 -9.46
C LEU A 279 -7.71 18.94 -8.39
N ALA A 280 -8.19 20.13 -8.02
CA ALA A 280 -9.27 20.27 -7.04
C ALA A 280 -10.59 19.67 -7.54
N GLY A 281 -10.89 19.78 -8.84
CA GLY A 281 -12.08 19.18 -9.44
C GLY A 281 -12.02 17.65 -9.46
N ALA A 282 -10.85 17.09 -9.78
CA ALA A 282 -10.62 15.65 -9.73
C ALA A 282 -10.74 15.09 -8.31
N ILE A 283 -10.13 15.75 -7.31
CA ILE A 283 -10.25 15.38 -5.90
C ILE A 283 -11.71 15.47 -5.44
N MET A 284 -12.43 16.55 -5.81
CA MET A 284 -13.84 16.74 -5.46
C MET A 284 -14.72 15.64 -6.05
N GLN A 285 -14.57 15.31 -7.34
CA GLN A 285 -15.36 14.23 -7.95
C GLN A 285 -15.05 12.89 -7.27
N ALA A 286 -13.77 12.56 -7.06
CA ALA A 286 -13.41 11.30 -6.40
C ALA A 286 -13.97 11.22 -4.97
N THR A 287 -13.96 12.36 -4.26
CA THR A 287 -14.58 12.49 -2.93
C THR A 287 -16.08 12.24 -3.01
N ALA A 288 -16.79 12.85 -3.96
CA ALA A 288 -18.21 12.65 -4.16
C ALA A 288 -18.55 11.17 -4.42
N GLU A 289 -17.84 10.54 -5.36
CA GLU A 289 -18.03 9.13 -5.71
C GLU A 289 -17.81 8.22 -4.49
N CYS A 290 -16.73 8.43 -3.72
CA CYS A 290 -16.47 7.65 -2.50
C CYS A 290 -17.49 7.90 -1.39
N LEU A 291 -18.02 9.12 -1.24
CA LEU A 291 -19.10 9.41 -0.29
C LEU A 291 -20.40 8.69 -0.67
N ALA A 292 -20.73 8.60 -1.97
CA ALA A 292 -21.83 7.75 -2.44
C ALA A 292 -21.59 6.28 -2.09
N GLY A 293 -20.37 5.78 -2.29
CA GLY A 293 -19.97 4.43 -1.88
C GLY A 293 -20.13 4.20 -0.39
N LEU A 294 -19.73 5.17 0.46
CA LEU A 294 -19.87 5.07 1.90
C LEU A 294 -21.35 5.00 2.34
N VAL A 295 -22.22 5.79 1.70
CA VAL A 295 -23.67 5.70 1.91
C VAL A 295 -24.19 4.32 1.50
N TYR A 296 -23.77 3.81 0.35
CA TYR A 296 -24.18 2.49 -0.13
C TYR A 296 -23.73 1.38 0.85
N VAL A 297 -22.47 1.36 1.28
CA VAL A 297 -21.97 0.39 2.27
C VAL A 297 -22.82 0.43 3.54
N ASN A 298 -23.13 1.61 4.05
CA ASN A 298 -23.95 1.76 5.26
C ASN A 298 -25.43 1.44 5.04
N ALA A 299 -25.93 1.55 3.81
CA ALA A 299 -27.27 1.11 3.45
C ALA A 299 -27.38 -0.43 3.41
N VAL A 300 -26.32 -1.12 2.98
CA VAL A 300 -26.24 -2.59 3.02
C VAL A 300 -26.05 -3.06 4.47
N LYS A 301 -25.10 -2.47 5.19
CA LYS A 301 -24.80 -2.81 6.58
C LYS A 301 -24.19 -1.61 7.33
N PRO A 302 -24.94 -0.98 8.25
CA PRO A 302 -24.44 0.16 9.02
C PRO A 302 -23.14 -0.14 9.76
N GLY A 303 -22.16 0.77 9.67
CA GLY A 303 -20.87 0.65 10.34
C GLY A 303 -19.93 -0.41 9.77
N HIS A 304 -20.24 -0.99 8.60
CA HIS A 304 -19.34 -1.96 7.97
C HIS A 304 -17.98 -1.32 7.63
N PRO A 305 -16.84 -2.01 7.85
CA PRO A 305 -15.51 -1.47 7.55
C PRO A 305 -15.34 -1.10 6.07
N ALA A 306 -15.13 0.19 5.81
CA ALA A 306 -14.90 0.73 4.48
C ALA A 306 -13.67 1.65 4.49
N ILE A 307 -12.88 1.57 3.42
CA ILE A 307 -11.72 2.43 3.19
C ILE A 307 -12.05 3.33 2.00
N MET A 308 -11.90 4.64 2.18
CA MET A 308 -12.11 5.62 1.11
C MET A 308 -10.98 5.48 0.08
N GLY A 309 -11.32 5.08 -1.15
CA GLY A 309 -10.36 4.83 -2.23
C GLY A 309 -10.42 5.90 -3.31
N THR A 310 -10.10 7.15 -2.99
CA THR A 310 -10.06 8.24 -3.97
C THR A 310 -8.78 8.17 -4.82
N TRP A 311 -8.88 7.68 -6.05
CA TRP A 311 -7.73 7.39 -6.92
C TRP A 311 -7.78 8.20 -8.23
N PRO A 312 -7.80 9.54 -8.17
CA PRO A 312 -7.66 10.31 -9.39
C PRO A 312 -6.26 10.10 -10.00
N PHE A 313 -6.21 9.80 -11.29
CA PHE A 313 -4.99 9.59 -12.06
C PHE A 313 -4.71 10.75 -13.00
N GLY A 314 -3.43 11.00 -13.27
CA GLY A 314 -2.98 11.94 -14.30
C GLY A 314 -3.16 11.41 -15.72
N LEU A 315 -3.02 12.32 -16.69
CA LEU A 315 -2.99 12.01 -18.11
C LEU A 315 -1.95 12.89 -18.82
N ASP A 316 -1.15 12.29 -19.70
CA ASP A 316 -0.25 13.03 -20.58
C ASP A 316 -1.00 13.50 -21.83
N LEU A 317 -1.24 14.80 -21.93
CA LEU A 317 -1.99 15.38 -23.06
C LEU A 317 -1.34 15.12 -24.43
N ARG A 318 -0.02 14.88 -24.48
CA ARG A 318 0.70 14.64 -25.74
C ARG A 318 0.40 13.26 -26.33
N THR A 319 0.09 12.29 -25.48
CA THR A 319 -0.09 10.89 -25.88
C THR A 319 -1.50 10.38 -25.59
N GLY A 320 -2.25 11.04 -24.71
CA GLY A 320 -3.52 10.57 -24.16
C GLY A 320 -3.36 9.42 -23.15
N ALA A 321 -2.14 9.04 -22.79
CA ALA A 321 -1.88 7.94 -21.86
C ALA A 321 -2.07 8.38 -20.40
N MET A 322 -2.54 7.46 -19.57
CA MET A 322 -2.55 7.63 -18.12
C MET A 322 -1.12 7.84 -17.60
N THR A 323 -0.96 8.73 -16.62
CA THR A 323 0.32 8.95 -15.94
C THR A 323 0.17 8.75 -14.45
N VAL A 324 1.19 8.16 -13.83
CA VAL A 324 1.23 7.88 -12.39
C VAL A 324 2.50 8.41 -11.71
N GLY A 325 3.50 8.82 -12.49
CA GLY A 325 4.80 9.25 -11.97
C GLY A 325 5.00 10.76 -11.84
N SER A 326 3.97 11.58 -12.10
CA SER A 326 4.14 13.04 -12.15
C SER A 326 3.98 13.74 -10.81
N GLY A 327 4.46 14.99 -10.70
CA GLY A 327 4.26 15.82 -9.52
C GLY A 327 2.78 16.16 -9.28
N GLU A 328 1.99 16.29 -10.35
CA GLU A 328 0.53 16.44 -10.28
C GLU A 328 -0.12 15.19 -9.67
N GLN A 329 0.33 13.98 -10.03
CA GLN A 329 -0.14 12.75 -9.40
C GLN A 329 0.17 12.72 -7.90
N ALA A 330 1.37 13.17 -7.52
CA ALA A 330 1.75 13.27 -6.12
C ALA A 330 0.86 14.27 -5.35
N LEU A 331 0.53 15.42 -5.95
CA LEU A 331 -0.40 16.41 -5.39
C LEU A 331 -1.84 15.87 -5.29
N LEU A 332 -2.33 15.17 -6.32
CA LEU A 332 -3.65 14.54 -6.32
C LEU A 332 -3.80 13.59 -5.13
N SER A 333 -2.86 12.67 -4.99
CA SER A 333 -2.89 11.62 -3.97
C SER A 333 -2.73 12.19 -2.56
N ALA A 334 -1.87 13.19 -2.38
CA ALA A 334 -1.68 13.88 -1.11
C ALA A 334 -2.89 14.76 -0.72
N GLY A 335 -3.53 15.42 -1.70
CA GLY A 335 -4.77 16.18 -1.48
C GLY A 335 -5.93 15.27 -1.09
N CYS A 336 -6.06 14.11 -1.73
CA CYS A 336 -6.97 13.04 -1.33
C CYS A 336 -6.73 12.59 0.12
N ALA A 337 -5.46 12.37 0.51
CA ALA A 337 -5.09 12.02 1.89
C ALA A 337 -5.58 13.06 2.91
N GLN A 338 -5.47 14.35 2.60
CA GLN A 338 -6.01 15.40 3.46
C GLN A 338 -7.53 15.37 3.55
N MET A 339 -8.24 15.08 2.45
CA MET A 339 -9.70 14.93 2.49
C MET A 339 -10.12 13.72 3.34
N HIS A 340 -9.39 12.60 3.31
CA HIS A 340 -9.64 11.48 4.22
C HIS A 340 -9.55 11.91 5.70
N ARG A 341 -8.50 12.68 6.03
CA ARG A 341 -8.34 13.28 7.37
C ARG A 341 -9.44 14.27 7.72
N PHE A 342 -9.92 15.07 6.77
CA PHE A 342 -11.04 15.99 6.97
C PHE A 342 -12.30 15.26 7.43
N TYR A 343 -12.55 14.06 6.91
CA TYR A 343 -13.68 13.21 7.32
C TYR A 343 -13.39 12.32 8.54
N ASP A 344 -12.13 12.26 9.01
CA ASP A 344 -11.65 11.30 10.01
C ASP A 344 -12.01 9.85 9.63
N LEU A 345 -11.80 9.51 8.35
CA LEU A 345 -12.05 8.18 7.80
C LEU A 345 -10.77 7.57 7.24
N PRO A 346 -10.58 6.25 7.38
CA PRO A 346 -9.44 5.58 6.78
C PRO A 346 -9.54 5.69 5.26
N GLY A 347 -8.42 6.04 4.63
CA GLY A 347 -8.38 6.17 3.18
C GLY A 347 -7.09 5.71 2.56
N GLY A 348 -7.15 5.45 1.26
CA GLY A 348 -6.01 5.09 0.46
C GLY A 348 -6.10 5.60 -0.96
N ALA A 349 -4.93 5.79 -1.55
CA ALA A 349 -4.74 6.33 -2.89
C ALA A 349 -3.51 5.68 -3.53
N ALA A 350 -3.47 5.70 -4.85
CA ALA A 350 -2.33 5.20 -5.63
C ALA A 350 -1.14 6.16 -5.53
N ALA A 351 0.03 5.67 -5.10
CA ALA A 351 1.28 6.41 -5.10
C ALA A 351 2.48 5.47 -5.00
N GLY A 352 3.62 5.88 -5.56
CA GLY A 352 4.82 5.04 -5.63
C GLY A 352 4.84 4.08 -6.83
N ALA A 353 3.99 4.31 -7.82
CA ALA A 353 4.11 3.73 -9.16
C ALA A 353 4.96 4.63 -10.08
N THR A 354 5.38 4.10 -11.24
CA THR A 354 6.13 4.86 -12.25
C THR A 354 5.62 4.64 -13.68
N ASP A 355 5.80 5.66 -14.51
CA ASP A 355 5.59 5.60 -15.96
C ASP A 355 6.80 4.98 -16.69
N SER A 356 7.92 4.78 -15.99
CA SER A 356 9.12 4.11 -16.49
C SER A 356 8.88 2.63 -16.78
N LYS A 357 9.57 2.13 -17.80
CA LYS A 357 9.42 0.76 -18.31
C LYS A 357 10.34 -0.23 -17.59
N LEU A 358 11.35 0.26 -16.88
CA LEU A 358 12.40 -0.54 -16.25
C LEU A 358 12.80 0.09 -14.90
N PRO A 359 13.47 -0.67 -14.02
CA PRO A 359 14.06 -0.11 -12.81
C PRO A 359 15.26 0.80 -13.14
N ASP A 360 14.97 2.04 -13.50
CA ASP A 360 15.96 3.05 -13.87
C ASP A 360 15.85 4.32 -13.00
N MET A 361 16.62 5.35 -13.36
CA MET A 361 16.55 6.63 -12.66
C MET A 361 15.15 7.23 -12.71
N GLN A 362 14.40 7.04 -13.81
CA GLN A 362 13.03 7.52 -13.94
C GLN A 362 12.11 6.82 -12.93
N ALA A 363 12.25 5.51 -12.76
CA ALA A 363 11.52 4.80 -11.73
C ALA A 363 11.81 5.34 -10.32
N GLY A 364 13.09 5.60 -10.00
CA GLY A 364 13.50 6.04 -8.67
C GLY A 364 12.85 7.36 -8.21
N TRP A 365 12.95 8.42 -9.02
CA TRP A 365 12.43 9.74 -8.62
C TRP A 365 10.89 9.84 -8.65
N GLU A 366 10.21 9.19 -9.61
CA GLU A 366 8.74 9.19 -9.69
C GLU A 366 8.12 8.48 -8.49
N GLN A 367 8.63 7.28 -8.15
CA GLN A 367 8.14 6.51 -7.02
C GLN A 367 8.40 7.24 -5.70
N MET A 368 9.61 7.77 -5.49
CA MET A 368 9.97 8.46 -4.25
C MET A 368 9.18 9.76 -4.05
N CYS A 369 8.92 10.52 -5.12
CA CYS A 369 8.18 11.78 -5.06
C CYS A 369 6.78 11.59 -4.45
N SER A 370 6.01 10.67 -5.03
CA SER A 370 4.64 10.39 -4.57
C SER A 370 4.60 9.64 -3.24
N ALA A 371 5.52 8.70 -2.98
CA ALA A 371 5.59 7.96 -1.72
C ALA A 371 5.87 8.86 -0.50
N VAL A 372 6.79 9.82 -0.62
CA VAL A 372 7.10 10.79 0.45
C VAL A 372 5.93 11.76 0.66
N MET A 373 5.37 12.30 -0.42
CA MET A 373 4.26 13.26 -0.30
C MET A 373 3.03 12.65 0.37
N THR A 374 2.61 11.47 -0.06
CA THR A 374 1.45 10.78 0.52
C THR A 374 1.68 10.35 1.96
N GLY A 375 2.89 9.86 2.28
CA GLY A 375 3.27 9.55 3.66
C GLY A 375 3.23 10.78 4.57
N LEU A 376 3.84 11.89 4.14
CA LEU A 376 3.82 13.14 4.92
C LEU A 376 2.42 13.75 5.06
N SER A 377 1.52 13.51 4.11
CA SER A 377 0.12 13.94 4.19
C SER A 377 -0.76 13.02 5.04
N GLY A 378 -0.23 11.87 5.49
CA GLY A 378 -0.93 10.97 6.41
C GLY A 378 -1.91 10.01 5.72
N LEU A 379 -1.63 9.60 4.48
CA LEU A 379 -2.44 8.62 3.77
C LEU A 379 -2.33 7.24 4.45
N ASN A 380 -3.44 6.66 4.92
CA ASN A 380 -3.39 5.42 5.69
C ASN A 380 -2.88 4.23 4.86
N MET A 381 -3.36 4.12 3.62
CA MET A 381 -2.92 3.07 2.70
C MET A 381 -2.38 3.68 1.41
N VAL A 382 -1.07 3.57 1.24
CA VAL A 382 -0.36 3.96 0.02
C VAL A 382 -0.28 2.74 -0.88
N TYR A 383 -1.15 2.72 -1.89
CA TYR A 383 -1.27 1.62 -2.84
C TYR A 383 -0.29 1.81 -4.02
N GLU A 384 0.08 0.72 -4.69
CA GLU A 384 1.08 0.67 -5.78
C GLU A 384 2.49 1.11 -5.39
N ALA A 385 2.76 1.24 -4.09
CA ALA A 385 3.99 1.80 -3.55
C ALA A 385 5.25 0.97 -3.85
N ALA A 386 5.08 -0.26 -4.33
CA ALA A 386 6.17 -1.17 -4.60
C ALA A 386 5.98 -1.99 -5.88
N GLY A 387 7.01 -2.00 -6.73
CA GLY A 387 7.11 -2.89 -7.89
C GLY A 387 6.31 -2.50 -9.15
N MET A 388 5.53 -1.42 -9.13
CA MET A 388 4.62 -1.06 -10.22
C MET A 388 5.24 -0.13 -11.27
N HIS A 389 5.14 -0.53 -12.55
CA HIS A 389 5.77 0.11 -13.71
C HIS A 389 4.80 0.36 -14.87
N ALA A 390 5.27 1.14 -15.84
CA ALA A 390 4.59 1.41 -17.11
C ALA A 390 3.14 1.84 -16.93
N SER A 391 2.88 2.74 -15.99
CA SER A 391 1.52 3.30 -15.77
C SER A 391 0.50 2.18 -15.49
N LEU A 392 0.84 1.30 -14.55
CA LEU A 392 0.05 0.13 -14.12
C LEU A 392 0.03 -1.08 -15.06
N LEU A 393 0.84 -1.08 -16.13
CA LEU A 393 0.87 -2.19 -17.09
C LEU A 393 1.93 -3.26 -16.81
N GLY A 394 2.89 -2.97 -15.93
CA GLY A 394 4.01 -3.86 -15.61
C GLY A 394 4.27 -4.00 -14.12
N PHE A 395 4.56 -5.22 -13.68
CA PHE A 395 5.09 -5.46 -12.33
C PHE A 395 6.53 -6.00 -12.41
N CYS A 396 7.40 -5.50 -11.53
CA CYS A 396 8.83 -5.83 -11.52
C CYS A 396 9.21 -6.35 -10.13
N HIS A 397 9.63 -7.62 -10.02
CA HIS A 397 10.04 -8.21 -8.74
C HIS A 397 11.32 -7.58 -8.20
N GLU A 398 12.24 -7.18 -9.07
CA GLU A 398 13.46 -6.47 -8.69
C GLU A 398 13.12 -5.09 -8.12
N SER A 399 12.20 -4.35 -8.75
CA SER A 399 11.71 -3.08 -8.22
C SER A 399 10.97 -3.27 -6.91
N LEU A 400 10.16 -4.33 -6.76
CA LEU A 400 9.51 -4.67 -5.49
C LEU A 400 10.53 -4.79 -4.35
N ILE A 401 11.68 -5.43 -4.60
CA ILE A 401 12.78 -5.55 -3.64
C ILE A 401 13.45 -4.20 -3.37
N LEU A 402 13.70 -3.41 -4.41
CA LEU A 402 14.30 -2.08 -4.28
C LEU A 402 13.38 -1.08 -3.55
N SER A 403 12.06 -1.26 -3.66
CA SER A 403 11.08 -0.46 -2.95
C SER A 403 11.20 -0.60 -1.44
N ASP A 404 11.76 -1.69 -0.91
CA ASP A 404 12.02 -1.82 0.53
C ASP A 404 12.99 -0.74 1.04
N ASP A 405 14.07 -0.46 0.31
CA ASP A 405 15.00 0.63 0.64
C ASP A 405 14.34 2.00 0.42
N LEU A 406 13.64 2.19 -0.70
CA LEU A 406 12.99 3.46 -1.06
C LEU A 406 11.93 3.86 -0.04
N LEU A 407 11.01 2.95 0.29
CA LEU A 407 9.94 3.17 1.26
C LEU A 407 10.48 3.29 2.68
N GLY A 408 11.61 2.62 2.98
CA GLY A 408 12.32 2.85 4.24
C GLY A 408 12.81 4.29 4.39
N GLN A 409 13.33 4.90 3.31
CA GLN A 409 13.68 6.33 3.32
C GLN A 409 12.44 7.22 3.38
N ALA A 410 11.36 6.88 2.66
CA ALA A 410 10.12 7.64 2.71
C ALA A 410 9.53 7.68 4.13
N MET A 411 9.44 6.53 4.82
CA MET A 411 9.03 6.45 6.21
C MET A 411 9.96 7.22 7.16
N ARG A 412 11.26 7.29 6.85
CA ARG A 412 12.17 8.12 7.64
C ARG A 412 11.81 9.60 7.53
N CYS A 413 11.38 10.06 6.35
CA CYS A 413 10.85 11.42 6.20
C CYS A 413 9.56 11.60 7.01
N VAL A 414 8.65 10.62 7.00
CA VAL A 414 7.40 10.65 7.78
C VAL A 414 7.65 10.83 9.28
N ARG A 415 8.67 10.15 9.84
CA ARG A 415 9.05 10.28 11.26
C ARG A 415 9.42 11.71 11.68
N GLY A 416 9.87 12.56 10.75
CA GLY A 416 10.24 13.95 11.05
C GLY A 416 11.52 14.09 11.88
N ILE A 417 11.58 15.13 12.70
CA ILE A 417 12.75 15.48 13.53
C ILE A 417 12.32 15.62 14.98
N GLU A 418 12.87 14.80 15.86
CA GLU A 418 12.67 14.93 17.30
C GLU A 418 13.56 16.04 17.88
N VAL A 419 12.95 16.98 18.61
CA VAL A 419 13.65 18.08 19.28
C VAL A 419 13.51 17.93 20.80
N SER A 420 14.64 17.70 21.47
CA SER A 420 14.76 17.65 22.92
C SER A 420 16.18 18.10 23.33
N ASP A 421 16.40 18.30 24.63
CA ASP A 421 17.74 18.60 25.16
C ASP A 421 18.77 17.53 24.77
N GLU A 422 18.33 16.27 24.70
CA GLU A 422 19.17 15.15 24.25
C GLU A 422 19.52 15.29 22.77
N THR A 423 18.55 15.54 21.88
CA THR A 423 18.81 15.61 20.43
C THR A 423 19.52 16.89 19.98
N LEU A 424 19.42 17.96 20.78
CA LEU A 424 20.24 19.17 20.60
C LEU A 424 21.72 18.94 20.97
N ALA A 425 22.00 17.97 21.85
CA ALA A 425 23.35 17.48 22.18
C ALA A 425 24.36 18.58 22.56
N LEU A 426 23.91 19.68 23.20
CA LEU A 426 24.78 20.84 23.52
C LEU A 426 25.96 20.48 24.44
N SER A 427 25.75 19.56 25.39
CA SER A 427 26.82 19.06 26.28
C SER A 427 27.89 18.31 25.49
N GLN A 428 27.49 17.47 24.55
CA GLN A 428 28.40 16.76 23.66
C GLN A 428 29.17 17.71 22.74
N ILE A 429 28.49 18.74 22.20
CA ILE A 429 29.14 19.79 21.40
C ILE A 429 30.21 20.49 22.25
N ALA A 430 29.90 20.86 23.49
CA ALA A 430 30.86 21.48 24.39
C ALA A 430 32.04 20.54 24.70
N GLU A 431 31.78 19.26 24.98
CA GLU A 431 32.82 18.26 25.24
C GLU A 431 33.78 18.11 24.05
N VAL A 432 33.26 17.95 22.84
CA VAL A 432 34.08 17.74 21.64
C VAL A 432 34.85 19.01 21.26
N CYS A 433 34.22 20.18 21.35
CA CYS A 433 34.82 21.46 20.93
C CYS A 433 35.79 22.06 21.96
N LEU A 434 35.46 21.97 23.25
CA LEU A 434 36.28 22.54 24.33
C LEU A 434 37.27 21.52 24.90
N GLY A 435 36.90 20.24 24.88
CA GLY A 435 37.60 19.18 25.61
C GLY A 435 38.34 18.15 24.75
N GLY A 436 38.28 18.18 23.41
CA GLY A 436 38.81 17.04 22.66
C GLY A 436 38.96 17.13 21.15
N THR A 437 38.66 15.97 20.51
CA THR A 437 39.21 15.46 19.24
C THR A 437 38.83 16.22 17.96
N GLY A 438 37.95 17.22 18.03
CA GLY A 438 37.43 17.93 16.85
C GLY A 438 36.44 17.13 15.99
N HIS A 439 35.97 15.96 16.45
CA HIS A 439 34.97 15.15 15.74
C HIS A 439 34.09 14.30 16.70
N TYR A 440 32.92 13.85 16.24
CA TYR A 440 31.95 13.10 17.06
C TYR A 440 32.00 11.56 16.89
N LEU A 441 32.79 11.04 15.93
CA LEU A 441 32.74 9.64 15.48
C LEU A 441 32.88 8.57 16.57
N GLY A 442 33.63 8.86 17.63
CA GLY A 442 33.91 7.93 18.72
C GLY A 442 32.98 8.05 19.93
N THR A 443 32.05 9.00 19.91
CA THR A 443 31.20 9.29 21.07
C THR A 443 30.06 8.27 21.21
N GLU A 444 29.67 7.97 22.45
CA GLU A 444 28.58 7.04 22.74
C GLU A 444 27.24 7.51 22.18
N GLN A 445 26.96 8.82 22.30
CA GLN A 445 25.74 9.41 21.76
C GLN A 445 25.70 9.33 20.23
N THR A 446 26.81 9.54 19.51
CA THR A 446 26.81 9.34 18.05
C THR A 446 26.49 7.89 17.68
N LEU A 447 27.11 6.91 18.36
CA LEU A 447 26.87 5.50 18.04
C LEU A 447 25.42 5.07 18.31
N SER A 448 24.84 5.48 19.44
CA SER A 448 23.47 5.15 19.81
C SER A 448 22.44 5.86 18.92
N ARG A 449 22.59 7.17 18.69
CA ARG A 449 21.67 7.95 17.84
C ARG A 449 21.75 7.53 16.38
N MET A 450 22.94 7.25 15.85
CA MET A 450 23.06 6.75 14.47
C MET A 450 22.31 5.42 14.27
N GLN A 451 22.30 4.55 15.28
CA GLN A 451 21.57 3.29 15.22
C GLN A 451 20.04 3.47 15.34
N ALA A 452 19.58 4.42 16.17
CA ALA A 452 18.16 4.66 16.41
C ALA A 452 17.48 5.61 15.39
N ASP A 453 18.24 6.53 14.78
CA ASP A 453 17.68 7.61 13.97
C ASP A 453 17.88 7.44 12.46
N TYR A 454 18.81 6.59 12.01
CA TYR A 454 19.18 6.51 10.60
C TYR A 454 18.68 5.23 9.97
N VAL A 455 18.15 5.35 8.75
CA VAL A 455 17.81 4.21 7.90
C VAL A 455 18.99 3.91 6.97
N TYR A 456 19.54 2.72 7.12
CA TYR A 456 20.61 2.20 6.28
C TYR A 456 20.00 1.37 5.15
N PRO A 457 20.29 1.68 3.88
CA PRO A 457 19.81 0.88 2.77
C PRO A 457 20.44 -0.51 2.81
N THR A 458 19.66 -1.51 2.43
CA THR A 458 20.09 -2.90 2.28
C THR A 458 20.86 -3.09 0.98
N LEU A 459 20.43 -2.45 -0.10
CA LEU A 459 20.98 -2.60 -1.44
C LEU A 459 21.69 -1.33 -1.93
N GLY A 460 21.19 -0.15 -1.56
CA GLY A 460 21.80 1.14 -1.90
C GLY A 460 23.26 1.26 -1.46
N ASP A 461 24.13 1.70 -2.37
CA ASP A 461 25.57 1.78 -2.13
C ASP A 461 25.98 3.15 -1.56
N ARG A 462 26.69 3.13 -0.42
CA ARG A 462 27.25 4.33 0.24
C ARG A 462 28.78 4.25 0.38
N THR A 463 29.43 3.31 -0.30
CA THR A 463 30.88 3.11 -0.25
C THR A 463 31.62 4.22 -0.99
N SER A 464 32.89 4.44 -0.64
CA SER A 464 33.74 5.36 -1.40
C SER A 464 34.01 4.82 -2.81
N PRO A 465 34.31 5.66 -3.82
CA PRO A 465 34.61 5.17 -5.18
C PRO A 465 35.75 4.14 -5.23
N LYS A 466 36.73 4.25 -4.33
CA LYS A 466 37.82 3.28 -4.19
C LYS A 466 37.31 1.94 -3.67
N GLU A 467 36.55 1.96 -2.58
CA GLU A 467 35.98 0.75 -1.99
C GLU A 467 34.99 0.07 -2.93
N TRP A 468 34.13 0.84 -3.62
CA TRP A 468 33.24 0.33 -4.67
C TRP A 468 34.02 -0.40 -5.77
N ALA A 469 35.15 0.16 -6.21
CA ALA A 469 36.01 -0.49 -7.20
C ALA A 469 36.73 -1.75 -6.64
N GLU A 470 37.10 -1.74 -5.36
CA GLU A 470 37.68 -2.90 -4.66
C GLU A 470 36.66 -4.02 -4.40
N LEU A 471 35.36 -3.70 -4.38
CA LEU A 471 34.24 -4.64 -4.29
C LEU A 471 33.72 -5.08 -5.67
N ASP A 472 34.54 -4.95 -6.71
CA ASP A 472 34.21 -5.31 -8.10
C ASP A 472 33.01 -4.55 -8.67
N LYS A 473 32.82 -3.29 -8.27
CA LYS A 473 31.84 -2.35 -8.85
C LYS A 473 30.41 -2.89 -8.79
N PRO A 474 29.90 -3.21 -7.59
CA PRO A 474 28.58 -3.81 -7.46
C PRO A 474 27.48 -2.97 -8.13
N ASP A 475 26.60 -3.65 -8.85
CA ASP A 475 25.43 -3.06 -9.51
C ASP A 475 24.16 -3.24 -8.67
N LEU A 476 23.30 -2.22 -8.67
CA LEU A 476 22.09 -2.19 -7.85
C LEU A 476 21.06 -3.23 -8.31
N ILE A 477 20.89 -3.36 -9.62
CA ILE A 477 19.89 -4.26 -10.21
C ILE A 477 20.35 -5.71 -10.06
N GLU A 478 21.62 -6.00 -10.33
CA GLU A 478 22.17 -7.35 -10.13
C GLU A 478 22.08 -7.80 -8.66
N LYS A 479 22.27 -6.88 -7.70
CA LYS A 479 22.03 -7.17 -6.28
C LYS A 479 20.56 -7.49 -5.98
N ALA A 480 19.61 -6.76 -6.58
CA ALA A 480 18.19 -7.03 -6.41
C ALA A 480 17.79 -8.39 -7.00
N ILE A 481 18.32 -8.74 -8.16
CA ILE A 481 18.15 -10.05 -8.80
C ILE A 481 18.70 -11.16 -7.90
N ALA A 482 19.91 -11.01 -7.39
CA ALA A 482 20.49 -11.98 -6.46
C ALA A 482 19.64 -12.17 -5.18
N LYS A 483 19.09 -11.07 -4.62
CA LYS A 483 18.19 -11.13 -3.47
C LYS A 483 16.86 -11.82 -3.81
N LYS A 484 16.31 -11.57 -5.00
CA LYS A 484 15.12 -12.26 -5.51
C LYS A 484 15.34 -13.77 -5.55
N GLU A 485 16.39 -14.22 -6.24
CA GLU A 485 16.71 -15.64 -6.37
C GLU A 485 16.96 -16.30 -5.01
N ALA A 486 17.63 -15.60 -4.07
CA ALA A 486 17.85 -16.11 -2.73
C ALA A 486 16.53 -16.31 -1.95
N ILE A 487 15.60 -15.36 -2.00
CA ILE A 487 14.27 -15.50 -1.36
C ILE A 487 13.48 -16.63 -2.03
N LEU A 488 13.50 -16.69 -3.37
CA LEU A 488 12.69 -17.65 -4.12
C LEU A 488 13.24 -19.09 -4.09
N ALA A 489 14.50 -19.29 -3.70
CA ALA A 489 15.09 -20.60 -3.46
C ALA A 489 14.57 -21.28 -2.18
N GLU A 490 14.03 -20.52 -1.22
CA GLU A 490 13.50 -21.05 0.04
C GLU A 490 11.99 -21.25 -0.02
N ARG A 491 11.46 -22.30 0.62
CA ARG A 491 10.01 -22.49 0.69
C ARG A 491 9.35 -21.34 1.46
N SER A 492 8.17 -20.90 0.99
CA SER A 492 7.37 -19.87 1.67
C SER A 492 7.22 -20.18 3.16
N PRO A 493 7.55 -19.23 4.07
CA PRO A 493 7.22 -19.34 5.49
C PRO A 493 5.71 -19.34 5.74
N ALA A 494 4.95 -18.72 4.85
CA ALA A 494 3.51 -18.58 4.89
C ALA A 494 2.76 -19.77 4.26
N ARG A 495 3.46 -20.79 3.77
CA ARG A 495 2.79 -21.97 3.20
C ARG A 495 1.82 -22.60 4.22
N PHE A 496 0.74 -23.17 3.71
CA PHE A 496 -0.17 -23.94 4.53
C PHE A 496 0.50 -25.20 5.07
N ASP A 497 -0.02 -25.73 6.18
CA ASP A 497 0.28 -27.11 6.54
C ASP A 497 -0.24 -28.08 5.47
N ALA A 498 0.29 -29.30 5.48
CA ALA A 498 0.02 -30.27 4.43
C ALA A 498 -1.45 -30.69 4.35
N ASP A 499 -2.15 -30.73 5.48
CA ASP A 499 -3.54 -31.17 5.54
C ASP A 499 -4.47 -30.08 4.98
N LEU A 500 -4.28 -28.82 5.38
CA LEU A 500 -4.99 -27.67 4.84
C LEU A 500 -4.72 -27.50 3.34
N ASP A 501 -3.46 -27.64 2.91
CA ASP A 501 -3.12 -27.55 1.49
C ASP A 501 -3.83 -28.62 0.65
N ALA A 502 -3.78 -29.87 1.11
CA ALA A 502 -4.46 -30.99 0.44
C ALA A 502 -5.98 -30.79 0.39
N GLN A 503 -6.59 -30.28 1.47
CA GLN A 503 -8.02 -29.96 1.51
C GLN A 503 -8.39 -28.90 0.47
N LEU A 504 -7.63 -27.80 0.41
CA LEU A 504 -7.88 -26.70 -0.53
C LEU A 504 -7.74 -27.17 -1.97
N ARG A 505 -6.68 -27.92 -2.30
CA ARG A 505 -6.44 -28.47 -3.64
C ARG A 505 -7.46 -29.53 -4.05
N ALA A 506 -8.08 -30.23 -3.09
CA ALA A 506 -9.16 -31.18 -3.38
C ALA A 506 -10.49 -30.47 -3.67
N GLN A 507 -10.73 -29.31 -3.05
CA GLN A 507 -11.98 -28.56 -3.19
C GLN A 507 -11.96 -27.57 -4.36
N PHE A 508 -10.79 -27.01 -4.68
CA PHE A 508 -10.62 -25.96 -5.68
C PHE A 508 -9.56 -26.35 -6.72
N ASN A 509 -9.77 -25.93 -7.97
CA ASN A 509 -8.79 -26.15 -9.04
C ASN A 509 -7.59 -25.19 -8.86
N ILE A 510 -6.58 -25.62 -8.10
CA ILE A 510 -5.40 -24.81 -7.80
C ILE A 510 -4.31 -25.05 -8.86
N HIS A 511 -3.98 -24.00 -9.59
CA HIS A 511 -2.99 -23.97 -10.68
C HIS A 511 -1.56 -23.73 -10.18
N LEU A 512 -1.38 -23.21 -8.96
CA LEU A 512 -0.04 -23.04 -8.40
C LEU A 512 0.63 -24.42 -8.22
N PRO A 513 1.85 -24.64 -8.75
CA PRO A 513 2.58 -25.89 -8.57
C PRO A 513 2.81 -26.28 -7.11
N THR A 514 3.18 -27.54 -6.88
CA THR A 514 3.45 -28.10 -5.54
C THR A 514 4.92 -28.03 -5.16
#